data_AF-A0A486XHK7-F1
#
_entry.id   AF-A0A486XHK7-F1
#
_cell.length_a   1.000
_cell.length_b   1.000
_cell.length_c   1.000
_cell.angle_alpha   90.00
_cell.angle_beta   90.00
_cell.angle_gamma   90.00
#
_symmetry.space_group_name_H-M   'P 1'
#
loop_
_entity.id
_entity.type
_entity.pdbx_description
1 polymer ?
#
loop_
_entity_poly.entity_id
_entity_poly.type
_entity_poly.pdbx_seq_one_letter_code
_entity_poly.pdbx_strand_id
1 'polypeptide(L)' 'MNEEVFSLVQECTNKYSIEDLNEMEVEIRIRIPKKFRSLWLGKLSDLYTTEKEIEEYKE' A
#
# COMPACT_ATOMS: atom_id res chain seq x y z
N MET A 1 -25.81 7.64 -6.78
CA MET A 1 -24.86 7.03 -7.72
C MET A 1 -23.97 6.12 -6.88
N ASN A 2 -23.92 4.82 -7.19
CA ASN A 2 -22.91 3.97 -6.57
C ASN A 2 -21.58 4.29 -7.24
N GLU A 3 -20.59 4.69 -6.47
CA GLU A 3 -19.23 4.89 -6.98
C GLU A 3 -18.59 3.53 -7.22
N GLU A 4 -18.02 3.33 -8.41
CA GLU A 4 -17.22 2.14 -8.70
C GLU A 4 -15.93 2.18 -7.89
N VAL A 5 -15.63 1.08 -7.19
CA VAL A 5 -14.43 0.94 -6.34
C VAL A 5 -13.37 0.17 -7.12
N PHE A 6 -12.18 0.75 -7.26
CA PHE A 6 -11.04 0.16 -7.95
C PHE A 6 -9.93 -0.19 -6.97
N SER A 7 -9.26 -1.32 -7.20
CA SER A 7 -8.10 -1.76 -6.43
C SER A 7 -6.84 -1.06 -6.91
N LEU A 8 -6.17 -0.33 -6.02
CA LEU A 8 -4.89 0.32 -6.34
C LEU A 8 -3.83 -0.72 -6.75
N VAL A 9 -3.71 -1.80 -5.99
CA VAL A 9 -2.68 -2.82 -6.17
C VAL A 9 -2.95 -3.69 -7.40
N GLN A 10 -4.21 -3.95 -7.75
CA GLN A 10 -4.54 -4.80 -8.89
C GLN A 10 -4.70 -4.02 -10.19
N GLU A 11 -5.28 -2.83 -10.14
CA GLU A 11 -5.71 -2.09 -11.34
C GLU A 11 -4.86 -0.84 -11.61
N CYS A 12 -4.22 -0.28 -10.57
CA CYS A 12 -3.40 0.93 -10.68
C CYS A 12 -1.90 0.66 -10.51
N THR A 13 -1.45 -0.59 -10.63
CA THR A 13 -0.06 -1.02 -10.42
C THR A 13 0.41 -1.91 -11.58
N ASN A 14 1.65 -1.71 -12.03
CA ASN A 14 2.26 -2.62 -13.02
C ASN A 14 2.82 -3.87 -12.35
N LYS A 15 3.46 -3.69 -11.19
CA LYS A 15 4.06 -4.76 -10.38
C LYS A 15 4.30 -4.25 -8.96
N TYR A 16 4.19 -5.11 -7.96
CA TYR A 16 4.80 -4.89 -6.66
C TYR A 16 5.67 -6.09 -6.25
N SER A 17 6.58 -5.88 -5.31
CA SER A 17 7.39 -6.93 -4.70
C SER A 17 7.58 -6.65 -3.22
N ILE A 18 7.75 -7.72 -2.45
CA ILE A 18 8.02 -7.71 -1.03
C ILE A 18 9.33 -8.47 -0.83
N GLU A 19 10.26 -7.89 -0.09
CA GLU A 19 11.59 -8.44 0.17
C GLU A 19 11.92 -8.24 1.66
N ASP A 20 12.31 -9.30 2.36
CA ASP A 20 12.84 -9.18 3.72
C ASP A 20 14.24 -8.56 3.64
N LEU A 21 14.43 -7.37 4.21
CA LEU A 21 15.74 -6.71 4.24
C LEU A 21 16.64 -7.29 5.34
N ASN A 22 16.03 -7.65 6.47
CA ASN A 22 16.65 -8.32 7.61
C ASN A 22 15.55 -8.91 8.53
N GLU A 23 15.90 -9.37 9.72
CA GLU A 23 14.97 -9.97 10.69
C GLU A 23 13.88 -9.00 11.19
N MET A 24 14.04 -7.68 11.03
CA MET A 24 13.11 -6.67 11.57
C MET A 24 12.46 -5.81 10.49
N GLU A 25 12.92 -5.90 9.24
CA GLU A 25 12.54 -4.96 8.19
C GLU A 25 12.10 -5.68 6.92
N VAL A 26 10.98 -5.22 6.37
CA VAL A 26 10.45 -5.65 5.07
C VAL A 26 10.40 -4.44 4.15
N GLU A 27 10.91 -4.59 2.92
CA GLU A 27 10.77 -3.59 1.87
C GLU A 27 9.64 -3.92 0.91
N ILE A 28 8.72 -2.98 0.75
CA ILE A 28 7.61 -3.07 -0.20
C ILE A 28 7.89 -2.10 -1.35
N ARG A 29 8.13 -2.64 -2.56
CA ARG A 29 8.35 -1.82 -3.77
C ARG A 29 7.14 -1.89 -4.69
N ILE A 30 6.54 -0.74 -4.99
CA ILE A 30 5.35 -0.63 -5.86
C ILE A 30 5.72 0.15 -7.13
N ARG A 31 5.57 -0.48 -8.30
CA ARG A 31 5.79 0.15 -9.62
C ARG A 31 4.47 0.51 -10.26
N ILE A 32 4.20 1.81 -10.37
CA ILE A 32 2.92 2.34 -10.85
C ILE A 32 3.05 3.04 -12.23
N PRO A 33 2.01 3.04 -13.06
CA PRO A 33 1.91 3.97 -14.19
C PRO A 33 1.99 5.42 -13.74
N LYS A 34 2.75 6.27 -14.46
CA LYS A 34 2.95 7.69 -14.10
C LYS A 34 1.62 8.46 -13.94
N LYS A 35 0.60 8.13 -14.74
CA LYS A 35 -0.73 8.76 -14.67
C LYS A 35 -1.43 8.58 -13.31
N PHE A 36 -1.08 7.55 -12.56
CA PHE A 36 -1.66 7.27 -11.24
C PHE A 36 -0.81 7.79 -10.07
N ARG A 37 0.28 8.52 -10.34
CA ARG A 37 1.18 9.03 -9.29
C ARG A 37 0.44 9.81 -8.20
N SER A 38 -0.36 10.80 -8.58
CA SER A 38 -1.04 11.65 -7.59
C SER A 38 -2.10 10.88 -6.80
N LEU A 39 -2.80 9.96 -7.44
CA LEU A 39 -3.76 9.06 -6.79
C LEU A 39 -3.08 8.20 -5.71
N TRP A 40 -1.95 7.58 -6.07
CA TRP A 40 -1.17 6.76 -5.15
C TRP A 40 -0.62 7.57 -3.98
N LEU A 41 -0.06 8.76 -4.23
CA LEU A 41 0.46 9.61 -3.16
C LEU A 41 -0.65 10.02 -2.18
N GLY A 42 -1.82 10.39 -2.68
CA GLY A 42 -2.97 10.70 -1.83
C GLY A 42 -3.37 9.49 -0.97
N LYS A 43 -3.57 8.33 -1.61
CA LYS A 43 -4.04 7.13 -0.92
C LYS A 43 -3.05 6.54 0.08
N LEU A 44 -1.75 6.62 -0.21
CA LEU A 44 -0.72 6.23 0.76
C LEU A 44 -0.69 7.17 1.97
N SER A 45 -0.98 8.45 1.76
CA SER A 45 -1.07 9.43 2.85
C SER A 45 -2.31 9.24 3.72
N ASP A 46 -3.29 8.48 3.24
CA ASP A 46 -4.52 8.12 3.97
C ASP A 46 -4.38 6.80 4.74
N LEU A 47 -3.22 6.14 4.67
CA LEU A 47 -2.98 4.90 5.40
C LEU A 47 -2.64 5.21 6.86
N TYR A 48 -3.62 5.03 7.72
CA TYR A 48 -3.48 5.09 9.17
C TYR A 48 -3.92 3.76 9.77
N THR A 49 -3.35 3.44 10.93
CA THR A 49 -3.74 2.29 11.75
C THR A 49 -3.86 2.74 13.21
N THR A 50 -4.45 1.90 14.03
CA THR A 50 -4.65 2.16 15.46
C THR A 50 -3.60 1.46 16.31
N GLU A 51 -3.35 1.96 17.51
CA GLU A 51 -2.47 1.29 18.48
C GLU A 51 -2.93 -0.15 18.75
N LYS A 52 -4.24 -0.38 18.83
CA LYS A 52 -4.82 -1.70 19.01
C LYS A 52 -4.43 -2.66 17.89
N GLU A 53 -4.57 -2.24 16.64
CA GLU A 53 -4.16 -3.06 15.49
C GLU A 53 -2.65 -3.32 15.53
N ILE A 54 -1.82 -2.33 15.89
CA ILE A 54 -0.38 -2.52 16.04
C ILE A 54 -0.06 -3.62 17.07
N GLU A 55 -0.72 -3.62 18.22
CA GLU A 55 -0.52 -4.64 19.26
C GLU A 55 -0.98 -6.04 18.82
N GLU A 56 -2.00 -6.15 17.95
CA GLU A 56 -2.43 -7.46 17.39
C GLU A 56 -1.36 -8.12 16.50
N TYR A 57 -0.40 -7.34 15.98
CA TYR A 57 0.68 -7.81 15.11
C TYR A 57 2.09 -7.71 15.73
N LYS A 58 2.21 -7.29 17.00
CA LYS A 58 3.45 -7.41 17.77
C LYS A 58 3.47 -8.78 18.44
N GLU A 59 4.23 -9.72 17.86
CA GLU A 59 4.54 -11.00 18.52
C GLU A 59 5.32 -10.80 19.84
#